data_AF-A0A1B9DT42-F1
#
_entry.id   AF-A0A1B9DT42-F1
#
_cell.length_a   1.000
_cell.length_b   1.000
_cell.length_c   1.000
_cell.angle_alpha   90.00
_cell.angle_beta   90.00
_cell.angle_gamma   90.00
#
_symmetry.space_group_name_H-M   'P 1'
#
loop_
_entity.id
_entity.type
_entity.pdbx_description
1 polymer ?
#
loop_
_entity_poly.entity_id
_entity_poly.type
_entity_poly.pdbx_seq_one_letter_code
_entity_poly.pdbx_strand_id
1 'polypeptide(L)'
;MKKCIWCSKTEEKVEFKKLAHTIPQTLGGKKTCQNVCDECNLYFGSYNNKLPPIETVIKETFNISRARFLQTDNQIGKNKALPKFSSIYFNVDFVKNKLALKAGYKYNAHFQEKISRQLKKGLYKIFLEETERQNQDGHNEKYDFIREFSRYDLGDYPVFYFERNHGIILMTKDWAKTPELFLHDDFKLKYLINEPCFFEFELLGHVFGIATSRHWQIAFDNYIKKTKEAKKDHFKSFKIVKNFNDIDLTLSILNG
;
A
#
# COMPACT_ATOMS: atom_id res chain seq x y z
N MET A 1 -10.67 -25.42 9.83
CA MET A 1 -10.83 -25.47 8.37
C MET A 1 -10.46 -24.12 7.78
N LYS A 2 -9.43 -24.05 6.93
CA LYS A 2 -9.07 -22.79 6.25
C LYS A 2 -10.04 -22.48 5.11
N LYS A 3 -10.36 -21.19 4.94
CA LYS A 3 -11.19 -20.68 3.85
C LYS A 3 -10.53 -19.42 3.28
N CYS A 4 -10.28 -19.40 1.98
CA CYS A 4 -9.55 -18.29 1.35
C CYS A 4 -10.40 -17.00 1.34
N ILE A 5 -9.91 -15.90 1.91
CA ILE A 5 -10.61 -14.61 1.96
C ILE A 5 -10.83 -13.96 0.58
N TRP A 6 -10.19 -14.48 -0.46
CA TRP A 6 -10.26 -13.92 -1.81
C TRP A 6 -11.21 -14.67 -2.73
N CYS A 7 -11.21 -16.01 -2.67
CA CYS A 7 -12.03 -16.86 -3.53
C CYS A 7 -13.06 -17.71 -2.78
N SER A 8 -13.11 -17.60 -1.45
CA SER A 8 -14.03 -18.33 -0.57
C SER A 8 -13.96 -19.86 -0.66
N LYS A 9 -13.01 -20.42 -1.43
CA LYS A 9 -12.73 -21.86 -1.49
C LYS A 9 -12.08 -22.32 -0.19
N THR A 10 -12.43 -23.53 0.25
CA THR A 10 -11.90 -24.21 1.44
C THR A 10 -10.63 -25.01 1.12
N GLU A 11 -9.93 -25.47 2.16
CA GLU A 11 -8.74 -26.33 2.03
C GLU A 11 -8.99 -27.68 1.35
N GLU A 12 -10.26 -28.09 1.19
CA GLU A 12 -10.66 -29.24 0.37
C GLU A 12 -10.53 -28.97 -1.14
N LYS A 13 -10.58 -27.70 -1.55
CA LYS A 13 -10.61 -27.29 -2.97
C LYS A 13 -9.33 -26.60 -3.43
N VAL A 14 -8.53 -26.06 -2.52
CA VAL A 14 -7.30 -25.30 -2.82
C VAL A 14 -6.24 -25.49 -1.74
N GLU A 15 -4.99 -25.30 -2.13
CA GLU A 15 -3.84 -25.42 -1.23
C GLU A 15 -3.54 -24.11 -0.48
N PHE A 16 -2.99 -24.24 0.73
CA PHE A 16 -2.53 -23.15 1.60
C PHE A 16 -1.10 -23.43 2.08
N LYS A 17 -0.20 -23.83 1.16
CA LYS A 17 1.17 -24.23 1.49
C LYS A 17 2.13 -23.03 1.50
N LYS A 18 1.87 -22.01 0.68
CA LYS A 18 2.74 -20.83 0.54
C LYS A 18 2.35 -19.77 1.56
N LEU A 19 3.37 -19.12 2.12
CA LEU A 19 3.15 -17.96 2.98
C LEU A 19 2.63 -16.78 2.15
N ALA A 20 1.45 -16.28 2.50
CA ALA A 20 0.89 -15.05 1.94
C ALA A 20 1.25 -13.89 2.87
N HIS A 21 2.27 -13.13 2.50
CA HIS A 21 2.66 -11.94 3.25
C HIS A 21 1.65 -10.82 3.01
N THR A 22 1.18 -10.19 4.10
CA THR A 22 0.20 -9.10 4.01
C THR A 22 0.81 -7.89 3.32
N ILE A 23 1.99 -7.48 3.80
CA ILE A 23 2.90 -6.53 3.15
C ILE A 23 4.07 -7.32 2.54
N PRO A 24 4.48 -7.05 1.27
CA PRO A 24 5.52 -7.83 0.60
C PRO A 24 6.79 -8.02 1.43
N GLN A 25 7.32 -9.24 1.48
CA GLN A 25 8.54 -9.57 2.23
C GLN A 25 9.74 -8.73 1.76
N THR A 26 9.79 -8.35 0.47
CA THR A 26 10.82 -7.46 -0.09
C THR A 26 10.81 -6.05 0.51
N LEU A 27 9.70 -5.63 1.13
CA LEU A 27 9.60 -4.39 1.91
C LEU A 27 9.89 -4.60 3.40
N GLY A 28 10.32 -5.80 3.82
CA GLY A 28 10.55 -6.16 5.22
C GLY A 28 9.28 -6.61 5.96
N GLY A 29 8.17 -6.81 5.26
CA GLY A 29 6.93 -7.33 5.86
C GLY A 29 7.15 -8.72 6.48
N LYS A 30 6.76 -8.88 7.74
CA LYS A 30 6.91 -10.15 8.49
C LYS A 30 5.59 -10.88 8.74
N LYS A 31 4.47 -10.17 8.67
CA LYS A 31 3.15 -10.72 8.96
C LYS A 31 2.62 -11.46 7.74
N THR A 32 1.87 -12.53 8.01
CA THR A 32 1.23 -13.36 6.98
C THR A 32 -0.25 -13.54 7.29
N CYS A 33 -1.06 -13.71 6.24
CA CYS A 33 -2.47 -14.07 6.35
C CYS A 33 -2.63 -15.56 6.01
N GLN A 34 -3.05 -16.37 6.99
CA GLN A 34 -3.16 -17.82 6.81
C GLN A 34 -4.34 -18.24 5.92
N ASN A 35 -5.32 -17.33 5.75
CA ASN A 35 -6.54 -17.55 5.01
C ASN A 35 -6.45 -17.01 3.58
N VAL A 36 -5.28 -17.13 2.95
CA VAL A 36 -5.05 -16.87 1.53
C VAL A 36 -4.52 -18.14 0.87
N CYS A 37 -5.25 -18.68 -0.11
CA CYS A 37 -4.81 -19.88 -0.83
C CYS A 37 -3.69 -19.57 -1.83
N ASP A 38 -2.96 -20.61 -2.22
CA ASP A 38 -1.79 -20.50 -3.11
C ASP A 38 -2.14 -19.92 -4.48
N GLU A 39 -3.34 -20.19 -5.01
CA GLU A 39 -3.83 -19.60 -6.26
C GLU A 39 -4.01 -18.08 -6.16
N CYS A 40 -4.61 -17.60 -5.06
CA CYS A 40 -4.84 -16.18 -4.86
C CYS A 40 -3.52 -15.46 -4.50
N ASN A 41 -2.67 -16.08 -3.69
CA ASN A 41 -1.33 -15.59 -3.40
C ASN A 41 -0.52 -15.42 -4.70
N LEU A 42 -0.54 -16.43 -5.57
CA LEU A 42 0.12 -16.39 -6.88
C LEU A 42 -0.44 -15.28 -7.77
N TYR A 43 -1.76 -15.06 -7.78
CA TYR A 43 -2.38 -13.99 -8.54
C TYR A 43 -1.81 -12.60 -8.19
N PHE A 44 -1.64 -12.28 -6.90
CA PHE A 44 -1.08 -10.98 -6.49
C PHE A 44 0.41 -10.84 -6.82
N GLY A 45 1.16 -11.95 -6.81
CA GLY A 45 2.60 -12.01 -7.10
C GLY A 45 2.96 -12.17 -8.58
N SER A 46 2.00 -12.38 -9.49
CA SER A 46 2.26 -12.71 -10.90
C SER A 46 1.74 -11.66 -11.88
N TYR A 47 2.30 -11.69 -13.10
CA TYR A 47 1.75 -10.92 -14.21
C TYR A 47 0.39 -11.51 -14.62
N ASN A 48 -0.62 -10.66 -14.74
CA ASN A 48 -1.95 -11.04 -15.21
C ASN A 48 -2.38 -10.09 -16.31
N ASN A 49 -2.85 -10.60 -17.46
CA ASN A 49 -3.33 -9.77 -18.58
C ASN A 49 -2.35 -8.66 -19.01
N LYS A 50 -1.04 -8.97 -19.05
CA LYS A 50 0.06 -8.02 -19.34
C LYS A 50 0.18 -6.86 -18.34
N LEU A 51 -0.52 -6.91 -17.21
CA LEU A 51 -0.37 -5.98 -16.11
C LEU A 51 0.74 -6.45 -15.17
N PRO A 52 1.50 -5.52 -14.57
CA PRO A 52 2.52 -5.87 -13.61
C PRO A 52 1.92 -6.49 -12.34
N PRO A 53 2.66 -7.35 -11.63
CA PRO A 53 2.20 -7.93 -10.37
C PRO A 53 1.84 -6.84 -9.34
N ILE A 54 0.74 -7.05 -8.61
CA ILE A 54 0.26 -6.16 -7.55
C ILE A 54 1.34 -5.98 -6.48
N GLU A 55 1.95 -7.07 -6.03
CA GLU A 55 3.00 -7.01 -5.00
C GLU A 55 4.24 -6.26 -5.48
N THR A 56 4.57 -6.38 -6.77
CA THR A 56 5.67 -5.62 -7.37
C THR A 56 5.36 -4.13 -7.36
N VAL A 57 4.15 -3.72 -7.73
CA VAL A 57 3.77 -2.30 -7.70
C VAL A 57 3.79 -1.74 -6.27
N ILE A 58 3.31 -2.50 -5.28
CA ILE A 58 3.40 -2.13 -3.86
C ILE A 58 4.86 -1.97 -3.45
N LYS A 59 5.72 -2.94 -3.76
CA LYS A 59 7.17 -2.83 -3.50
C LYS A 59 7.72 -1.55 -4.11
N GLU A 60 7.49 -1.30 -5.39
CA GLU A 60 8.07 -0.17 -6.11
C GLU A 60 7.58 1.19 -5.58
N THR A 61 6.35 1.24 -5.05
CA THR A 61 5.78 2.45 -4.42
C THR A 61 6.55 2.82 -3.15
N PHE A 62 6.83 1.83 -2.30
CA PHE A 62 7.33 2.07 -0.94
C PHE A 62 8.83 1.82 -0.75
N ASN A 63 9.50 1.17 -1.70
CA ASN A 63 10.91 0.82 -1.56
C ASN A 63 11.82 2.06 -1.52
N ILE A 64 11.43 3.16 -2.18
CA ILE A 64 12.20 4.42 -2.18
C ILE A 64 12.14 5.06 -0.79
N SER A 65 10.94 5.32 -0.27
CA SER A 65 10.77 5.91 1.07
C SER A 65 11.39 5.04 2.14
N ARG A 66 11.21 3.72 2.08
CA ARG A 66 11.89 2.77 2.97
C ARG A 66 13.41 2.91 2.91
N ALA A 67 14.00 2.95 1.72
CA ALA A 67 15.45 3.10 1.57
C ALA A 67 15.95 4.42 2.18
N ARG A 68 15.19 5.51 2.02
CA ARG A 68 15.50 6.81 2.63
C ARG A 68 15.46 6.79 4.16
N PHE A 69 14.48 6.12 4.77
CA PHE A 69 14.44 5.99 6.24
C PHE A 69 15.61 5.18 6.79
N LEU A 70 16.06 4.17 6.04
CA LEU A 70 17.17 3.30 6.46
C LEU A 70 18.55 3.94 6.20
N GLN A 71 18.66 4.93 5.30
CA GLN A 71 19.90 5.64 4.92
C GLN A 71 20.67 6.31 6.06
N THR A 72 20.01 6.60 7.19
CA THR A 72 20.64 7.24 8.34
C THR A 72 21.50 6.32 9.21
N ASP A 73 21.62 5.02 8.88
CA ASP A 73 22.62 4.14 9.47
C ASP A 73 23.92 4.18 8.64
N ASN A 74 25.08 4.27 9.31
CA ASN A 74 26.44 4.04 8.74
C ASN A 74 26.64 2.64 8.12
N GLN A 75 25.56 1.90 7.88
CA GLN A 75 25.51 0.73 7.01
C GLN A 75 25.29 1.11 5.54
N ILE A 76 25.14 2.40 5.23
CA ILE A 76 24.90 2.90 3.87
C ILE A 76 26.03 3.87 3.53
N GLY A 77 27.14 3.28 3.09
CA GLY A 77 28.36 3.94 2.66
C GLY A 77 29.14 3.02 1.72
N LYS A 78 30.15 3.55 1.02
CA LYS A 78 31.03 2.78 0.13
C LYS A 78 31.44 1.47 0.83
N ASN A 79 31.03 0.34 0.23
CA ASN A 79 31.36 -1.04 0.61
C ASN A 79 30.43 -1.81 1.59
N LYS A 80 29.23 -1.32 1.91
CA LYS A 80 28.18 -2.18 2.50
C LYS A 80 26.86 -2.05 1.73
N ALA A 81 26.30 -3.19 1.35
CA ALA A 81 25.10 -3.25 0.54
C ALA A 81 23.87 -3.09 1.45
N LEU A 82 23.08 -2.02 1.23
CA LEU A 82 21.62 -2.21 1.22
C LEU A 82 21.35 -3.54 0.49
N PRO A 83 20.42 -4.41 0.91
CA PRO A 83 19.90 -5.42 -0.01
C PRO A 83 19.61 -4.68 -1.31
N LYS A 84 20.40 -4.95 -2.37
CA LYS A 84 20.68 -3.98 -3.45
C LYS A 84 19.39 -3.24 -3.81
N PHE A 85 19.28 -1.95 -3.45
CA PHE A 85 18.10 -1.18 -3.79
C PHE A 85 17.92 -1.33 -5.30
N SER A 86 16.83 -1.95 -5.69
CA SER A 86 16.51 -2.22 -7.07
C SER A 86 15.07 -1.82 -7.27
N SER A 87 14.91 -0.81 -8.11
CA SER A 87 13.62 -0.43 -8.66
C SER A 87 13.51 -0.98 -10.07
N ILE A 88 12.37 -1.57 -10.39
CA ILE A 88 12.02 -2.02 -11.73
C ILE A 88 11.65 -0.80 -12.58
N TYR A 89 10.95 0.19 -12.03
CA TYR A 89 10.41 1.32 -12.80
C TYR A 89 11.30 2.56 -12.82
N PHE A 90 12.15 2.74 -11.81
CA PHE A 90 12.85 4.00 -11.57
C PHE A 90 14.36 3.85 -11.49
N ASN A 91 15.06 4.84 -12.03
CA ASN A 91 16.44 5.16 -11.70
C ASN A 91 16.42 6.14 -10.52
N VAL A 92 17.14 5.81 -9.46
CA VAL A 92 17.18 6.60 -8.22
C VAL A 92 18.62 6.99 -7.93
N ASP A 93 18.85 8.29 -7.79
CA ASP A 93 20.07 8.86 -7.25
C ASP A 93 19.74 9.39 -5.85
N PHE A 94 20.11 8.62 -4.82
CA PHE A 94 19.86 9.00 -3.44
C PHE A 94 20.75 10.15 -2.95
N VAL A 95 21.92 10.35 -3.57
CA VAL A 95 22.85 11.43 -3.20
C VAL A 95 22.29 12.76 -3.69
N LYS A 96 21.79 12.80 -4.92
CA LYS A 96 21.20 14.01 -5.53
C LYS A 96 19.69 14.13 -5.31
N ASN A 97 19.09 13.16 -4.61
CA ASN A 97 17.64 12.98 -4.47
C ASN A 97 16.90 13.12 -5.83
N LYS A 98 17.37 12.41 -6.86
CA LYS A 98 16.74 12.42 -8.20
C LYS A 98 16.04 11.09 -8.49
N LEU A 99 14.82 11.19 -8.98
CA LEU A 99 14.00 10.08 -9.45
C LEU A 99 13.71 10.25 -10.94
N ALA A 100 14.00 9.24 -11.74
CA ALA A 100 13.67 9.25 -13.17
C ALA A 100 13.08 7.90 -13.59
N LEU A 101 12.04 7.92 -14.44
CA LEU A 101 11.53 6.69 -15.05
C LEU A 101 12.59 6.04 -15.94
N LYS A 102 12.72 4.71 -15.84
CA LYS A 102 13.55 3.94 -16.76
C LYS A 102 12.98 3.99 -18.17
N ALA A 103 13.84 3.98 -19.18
CA ALA A 103 13.49 4.21 -20.57
C ALA A 103 12.34 3.30 -21.07
N GLY A 104 12.35 2.02 -20.69
CA GLY A 104 11.31 1.06 -21.09
C GLY A 104 9.89 1.42 -20.63
N TYR A 105 9.74 2.26 -19.60
CA TYR A 105 8.44 2.68 -19.08
C TYR A 105 8.01 4.08 -19.56
N LYS A 106 8.94 4.87 -20.12
CA LYS A 106 8.61 6.21 -20.66
C LYS A 106 7.66 6.15 -21.85
N TYR A 107 7.74 5.08 -22.64
CA TYR A 107 6.99 4.92 -23.88
C TYR A 107 5.72 4.07 -23.75
N ASN A 108 5.39 3.59 -22.55
CA ASN A 108 4.22 2.74 -22.34
C ASN A 108 2.97 3.61 -22.11
N ALA A 109 2.12 3.68 -23.14
CA ALA A 109 0.85 4.38 -23.05
C ALA A 109 0.00 3.84 -21.90
N HIS A 110 -0.55 4.76 -21.10
CA HIS A 110 -1.33 4.46 -19.88
C HIS A 110 -0.55 3.73 -18.79
N PHE A 111 0.79 3.74 -18.80
CA PHE A 111 1.58 3.12 -17.73
C PHE A 111 1.20 3.65 -16.34
N GLN A 112 1.05 4.97 -16.21
CA GLN A 112 0.69 5.60 -14.94
C GLN A 112 -0.67 5.14 -14.41
N GLU A 113 -1.68 5.03 -15.29
CA GLU A 113 -3.02 4.55 -14.94
C GLU A 113 -3.02 3.05 -14.58
N LYS A 114 -2.31 2.23 -15.38
CA LYS A 114 -2.19 0.78 -15.13
C LYS A 114 -1.50 0.50 -13.79
N ILE A 115 -0.38 1.16 -13.53
CA ILE A 115 0.34 1.02 -12.25
C ILE A 115 -0.50 1.58 -11.11
N SER A 116 -1.15 2.72 -11.29
CA SER A 116 -2.07 3.29 -10.30
C SER A 116 -3.16 2.29 -9.91
N ARG A 117 -3.84 1.67 -10.89
CA ARG A 117 -4.86 0.64 -10.61
C ARG A 117 -4.28 -0.55 -9.83
N GLN A 118 -3.10 -1.03 -10.19
CA GLN A 118 -2.44 -2.14 -9.47
C GLN A 118 -2.04 -1.73 -8.04
N LEU A 119 -1.58 -0.50 -7.84
CA LEU A 119 -1.33 0.05 -6.50
C LEU A 119 -2.62 0.07 -5.68
N LYS A 120 -3.70 0.61 -6.23
CA LYS A 120 -5.01 0.66 -5.55
C LYS A 120 -5.42 -0.73 -5.10
N LYS A 121 -5.41 -1.72 -6.02
CA LYS A 121 -5.69 -3.12 -5.68
C LYS A 121 -4.80 -3.66 -4.56
N GLY A 122 -3.51 -3.32 -4.56
CA GLY A 122 -2.55 -3.73 -3.55
C GLY A 122 -2.79 -3.11 -2.17
N LEU A 123 -3.17 -1.83 -2.09
CA LEU A 123 -3.53 -1.18 -0.82
C LEU A 123 -4.80 -1.81 -0.22
N TYR A 124 -5.80 -2.07 -1.07
CA TYR A 124 -6.99 -2.84 -0.71
C TYR A 124 -6.67 -4.28 -0.28
N LYS A 125 -5.72 -4.95 -0.94
CA LYS A 125 -5.20 -6.27 -0.53
C LYS A 125 -4.62 -6.23 0.87
N ILE A 126 -3.69 -5.30 1.13
CA ILE A 126 -3.06 -5.15 2.44
C ILE A 126 -4.14 -4.97 3.51
N PHE A 127 -5.09 -4.06 3.30
CA PHE A 127 -6.16 -3.81 4.25
C PHE A 127 -7.00 -5.06 4.56
N LEU A 128 -7.46 -5.78 3.54
CA LEU A 128 -8.31 -6.95 3.74
C LEU A 128 -7.57 -8.11 4.43
N GLU A 129 -6.32 -8.36 4.02
CA GLU A 129 -5.50 -9.41 4.63
C GLU A 129 -5.10 -9.09 6.07
N GLU A 130 -4.87 -7.82 6.39
CA GLU A 130 -4.64 -7.36 7.76
C GLU A 130 -5.93 -7.41 8.60
N THR A 131 -7.08 -7.11 8.00
CA THR A 131 -8.39 -7.25 8.66
C THR A 131 -8.65 -8.69 9.04
N GLU A 132 -8.36 -9.62 8.13
CA GLU A 132 -8.44 -11.04 8.45
C GLU A 132 -7.44 -11.43 9.54
N ARG A 133 -6.17 -11.03 9.40
CA ARG A 133 -5.11 -11.41 10.34
C ARG A 133 -5.41 -10.93 11.77
N GLN A 134 -5.86 -9.69 11.93
CA GLN A 134 -6.05 -9.05 13.23
C GLN A 134 -7.45 -9.31 13.80
N ASN A 135 -8.50 -9.25 12.96
CA ASN A 135 -9.89 -9.29 13.42
C ASN A 135 -10.65 -10.57 13.03
N GLN A 136 -10.09 -11.41 12.15
CA GLN A 136 -10.78 -12.59 11.60
C GLN A 136 -12.13 -12.27 10.91
N ASP A 137 -12.25 -11.06 10.34
CA ASP A 137 -13.47 -10.51 9.72
C ASP A 137 -13.32 -10.27 8.21
N GLY A 138 -12.29 -10.82 7.57
CA GLY A 138 -12.02 -10.62 6.14
C GLY A 138 -13.09 -11.22 5.21
N HIS A 139 -13.82 -12.22 5.70
CA HIS A 139 -14.95 -12.85 4.99
C HIS A 139 -16.27 -12.08 5.09
N ASN A 140 -16.32 -10.96 5.83
CA ASN A 140 -17.52 -10.15 5.94
C ASN A 140 -17.99 -9.66 4.57
N GLU A 141 -19.28 -9.83 4.25
CA GLU A 141 -19.89 -9.44 2.98
C GLU A 141 -19.70 -7.96 2.64
N LYS A 142 -19.57 -7.09 3.66
CA LYS A 142 -19.27 -5.67 3.45
C LYS A 142 -17.98 -5.44 2.68
N TYR A 143 -17.06 -6.40 2.67
CA TYR A 143 -15.80 -6.37 1.92
C TYR A 143 -15.84 -7.08 0.56
N ASP A 144 -16.99 -7.58 0.09
CA ASP A 144 -17.09 -8.27 -1.20
C ASP A 144 -16.65 -7.38 -2.37
N PHE A 145 -16.94 -6.09 -2.28
CA PHE A 145 -16.48 -5.12 -3.27
C PHE A 145 -14.94 -5.03 -3.37
N ILE A 146 -14.23 -5.31 -2.26
CA ILE A 146 -12.77 -5.36 -2.24
C ILE A 146 -12.27 -6.61 -2.99
N ARG A 147 -12.93 -7.76 -2.80
CA ARG A 147 -12.61 -8.99 -3.54
C ARG A 147 -12.86 -8.82 -5.03
N GLU A 148 -14.05 -8.31 -5.39
CA GLU A 148 -14.42 -7.96 -6.75
C GLU A 148 -13.35 -7.09 -7.42
N PHE A 149 -12.92 -6.02 -6.75
CA PHE A 149 -11.91 -5.11 -7.28
C PHE A 149 -10.51 -5.70 -7.35
N SER A 150 -9.97 -6.13 -6.21
CA SER A 150 -8.56 -6.51 -6.11
C SER A 150 -8.28 -7.87 -6.76
N ARG A 151 -9.18 -8.86 -6.59
CA ARG A 151 -8.99 -10.22 -7.10
C ARG A 151 -9.61 -10.46 -8.46
N TYR A 152 -10.76 -9.89 -8.76
CA TYR A 152 -11.50 -10.16 -10.00
C TYR A 152 -11.52 -8.99 -10.99
N ASP A 153 -10.86 -7.87 -10.65
CA ASP A 153 -10.74 -6.68 -11.50
C ASP A 153 -12.08 -6.00 -11.85
N LEU A 154 -13.07 -6.11 -10.97
CA LEU A 154 -14.41 -5.54 -11.16
C LEU A 154 -14.56 -4.21 -10.41
N GLY A 155 -14.97 -3.17 -11.14
CA GLY A 155 -15.17 -1.81 -10.59
C GLY A 155 -13.88 -1.00 -10.41
N ASP A 156 -13.99 0.16 -9.79
CA ASP A 156 -12.86 1.00 -9.39
C ASP A 156 -13.21 1.80 -8.13
N TYR A 157 -12.40 1.67 -7.08
CA TYR A 157 -12.68 2.27 -5.76
C TYR A 157 -11.61 3.30 -5.40
N PRO A 158 -11.95 4.36 -4.66
CA PRO A 158 -11.03 5.47 -4.46
C PRO A 158 -9.87 5.10 -3.53
N VAL A 159 -8.71 5.65 -3.85
CA VAL A 159 -7.58 5.76 -2.92
C VAL A 159 -7.26 7.25 -2.81
N PHE A 160 -7.19 7.73 -1.58
CA PHE A 160 -6.78 9.09 -1.25
C PHE A 160 -5.31 9.06 -0.83
N TYR A 161 -4.52 9.99 -1.36
CA TYR A 161 -3.16 10.24 -0.90
C TYR A 161 -3.10 11.60 -0.22
N PHE A 162 -2.58 11.64 1.00
CA PHE A 162 -2.48 12.86 1.79
C PHE A 162 -1.04 13.39 1.76
N GLU A 163 -0.88 14.60 1.24
CA GLU A 163 0.44 15.23 1.12
C GLU A 163 0.79 15.96 2.42
N ARG A 164 1.88 15.55 3.06
CA ARG A 164 2.36 16.14 4.32
C ARG A 164 2.84 17.58 4.16
N ASN A 165 2.70 18.34 5.24
CA ASN A 165 3.28 19.65 5.47
C ASN A 165 4.32 19.52 6.60
N HIS A 166 5.57 19.92 6.32
CA HIS A 166 6.73 19.84 7.22
C HIS A 166 7.16 18.44 7.71
N GLY A 167 8.47 18.28 7.91
CA GLY A 167 9.22 17.02 8.04
C GLY A 167 8.97 16.15 9.28
N ILE A 168 7.82 16.25 9.96
CA ILE A 168 7.50 15.36 11.08
C ILE A 168 6.84 14.10 10.51
N ILE A 169 7.67 13.11 10.19
CA ILE A 169 7.23 11.73 10.00
C ILE A 169 7.58 10.98 11.29
N LEU A 170 6.55 10.52 12.01
CA LEU A 170 6.70 9.60 13.14
C LEU A 170 7.02 8.19 12.61
N MET A 171 8.20 8.03 12.02
CA MET A 171 8.71 6.76 11.51
C MET A 171 9.94 6.35 12.31
N THR A 172 9.80 5.27 13.09
CA THR A 172 10.96 4.65 13.73
C THR A 172 11.72 3.80 12.73
N LYS A 173 13.02 3.58 12.98
CA LYS A 173 13.83 2.65 12.18
C LYS A 173 13.26 1.24 12.21
N ASP A 174 12.71 0.81 13.33
CA ASP A 174 12.12 -0.51 13.48
C ASP A 174 10.86 -0.67 12.63
N TRP A 175 10.00 0.35 12.57
CA TRP A 175 8.85 0.35 11.67
C TRP A 175 9.25 0.35 10.19
N ALA A 176 10.35 1.03 9.81
CA ALA A 176 10.87 0.95 8.45
C ALA A 176 11.48 -0.43 8.11
N LYS A 177 12.08 -1.11 9.09
CA LYS A 177 12.63 -2.47 8.94
C LYS A 177 11.52 -3.51 8.83
N THR A 178 10.47 -3.37 9.63
CA THR A 178 9.34 -4.29 9.71
C THR A 178 8.02 -3.53 9.64
N PRO A 179 7.61 -3.07 8.44
CA PRO A 179 6.37 -2.33 8.29
C PRO A 179 5.17 -3.22 8.67
N GLU A 180 4.21 -2.61 9.35
CA GLU A 180 2.97 -3.22 9.80
C GLU A 180 1.84 -2.19 9.67
N LEU A 181 0.63 -2.67 9.42
CA LEU A 181 -0.59 -1.87 9.41
C LEU A 181 -1.31 -2.06 10.74
N PHE A 182 -1.59 -0.97 11.46
CA PHE A 182 -2.33 -1.03 12.73
C PHE A 182 -3.81 -0.70 12.48
N LEU A 183 -4.70 -1.68 12.67
CA LEU A 183 -6.15 -1.48 12.47
C LEU A 183 -6.84 -0.93 13.73
N HIS A 184 -6.30 -1.26 14.92
CA HIS A 184 -6.84 -0.81 16.20
C HIS A 184 -6.34 0.59 16.60
N ASP A 185 -7.14 1.28 17.39
CA ASP A 185 -6.93 2.70 17.70
C ASP A 185 -5.82 2.94 18.73
N ASP A 186 -5.37 1.89 19.45
CA ASP A 186 -4.36 1.97 20.52
C ASP A 186 -3.00 2.53 20.03
N PHE A 187 -2.75 2.48 18.73
CA PHE A 187 -1.53 3.00 18.10
C PHE A 187 -1.81 3.97 16.95
N LYS A 188 -3.06 4.42 16.75
CA LYS A 188 -3.39 5.31 15.63
C LYS A 188 -2.96 6.75 15.92
N LEU A 189 -2.32 7.32 14.92
CA LEU A 189 -2.00 8.75 14.88
C LEU A 189 -3.31 9.54 14.78
N LYS A 190 -3.46 10.59 15.59
CA LYS A 190 -4.72 11.35 15.75
C LYS A 190 -5.28 11.92 14.44
N TYR A 191 -4.44 12.08 13.42
CA TYR A 191 -4.85 12.57 12.10
C TYR A 191 -5.44 11.50 11.17
N LEU A 192 -5.38 10.22 11.55
CA LEU A 192 -5.92 9.09 10.78
C LEU A 192 -7.40 8.90 11.11
N ILE A 193 -8.24 9.00 10.09
CA ILE A 193 -9.68 8.80 10.20
C ILE A 193 -10.02 7.30 10.05
N ASN A 194 -10.84 6.81 10.97
CA ASN A 194 -11.41 5.47 10.93
C ASN A 194 -12.93 5.58 11.08
N GLU A 195 -13.66 5.40 9.99
CA GLU A 195 -15.11 5.56 9.91
C GLU A 195 -15.73 4.35 9.19
N PRO A 196 -17.04 4.10 9.33
CA PRO A 196 -17.68 2.94 8.72
C PRO A 196 -17.46 2.79 7.20
N CYS A 197 -17.28 3.91 6.48
CA CYS A 197 -17.10 3.92 5.02
C CYS A 197 -15.67 4.21 4.56
N PHE A 198 -14.76 4.62 5.45
CA PHE A 198 -13.38 4.96 5.09
C PHE A 198 -12.39 4.56 6.17
N PHE A 199 -11.25 4.06 5.74
CA PHE A 199 -10.14 3.74 6.62
C PHE A 199 -8.88 4.40 6.11
N GLU A 200 -8.22 5.14 7.00
CA GLU A 200 -6.94 5.76 6.71
C GLU A 200 -5.81 5.08 7.47
N PHE A 201 -4.66 5.08 6.82
CA PHE A 201 -3.46 4.46 7.37
C PHE A 201 -2.20 5.11 6.86
N GLU A 202 -1.14 4.87 7.62
CA GLU A 202 0.21 5.21 7.24
C GLU A 202 1.00 3.95 6.90
N LEU A 203 1.72 3.99 5.78
CA LEU A 203 2.64 2.93 5.39
C LEU A 203 3.92 3.56 4.85
N LEU A 204 5.03 3.30 5.55
CA LEU A 204 6.37 3.77 5.17
C LEU A 204 6.39 5.27 4.85
N GLY A 205 5.78 6.09 5.72
CA GLY A 205 5.79 7.56 5.69
C GLY A 205 4.70 8.19 4.82
N HIS A 206 4.03 7.39 4.00
CA HIS A 206 2.92 7.81 3.16
C HIS A 206 1.59 7.58 3.88
N VAL A 207 0.69 8.55 3.78
CA VAL A 207 -0.65 8.45 4.38
C VAL A 207 -1.69 8.27 3.27
N PHE A 208 -2.46 7.20 3.37
CA PHE A 208 -3.52 6.85 2.44
C PHE A 208 -4.88 6.77 3.12
N GLY A 209 -5.94 6.96 2.34
CA GLY A 209 -7.30 6.62 2.71
C GLY A 209 -7.91 5.70 1.66
N ILE A 210 -8.72 4.74 2.09
CA ILE A 210 -9.47 3.84 1.20
C ILE A 210 -10.94 3.80 1.61
N ALA A 211 -11.83 3.53 0.66
CA ALA A 211 -13.21 3.20 1.00
C ALA A 211 -13.30 1.80 1.62
N THR A 212 -14.06 1.64 2.70
CA THR A 212 -14.37 0.36 3.37
C THR A 212 -15.83 -0.08 3.19
N SER A 213 -16.59 0.69 2.39
CA SER A 213 -17.97 0.39 2.00
C SER A 213 -18.16 0.53 0.50
N ARG A 214 -19.02 -0.30 -0.09
CA ARG A 214 -19.43 -0.19 -1.50
C ARG A 214 -20.10 1.15 -1.79
N HIS A 215 -20.83 1.71 -0.82
CA HIS A 215 -21.59 2.96 -0.95
C HIS A 215 -20.86 4.17 -0.35
N TRP A 216 -19.52 4.18 -0.40
CA TRP A 216 -18.67 5.23 0.18
C TRP A 216 -19.03 6.65 -0.27
N GLN A 217 -19.60 6.80 -1.47
CA GLN A 217 -20.00 8.09 -2.03
C GLN A 217 -21.01 8.81 -1.13
N ILE A 218 -21.87 8.08 -0.41
CA ILE A 218 -22.87 8.64 0.51
C ILE A 218 -22.19 9.37 1.67
N ALA A 219 -21.06 8.86 2.15
CA ALA A 219 -20.32 9.42 3.28
C ALA A 219 -19.20 10.39 2.84
N PHE A 220 -19.03 10.62 1.54
CA PHE A 220 -17.85 11.29 0.98
C PHE A 220 -17.67 12.72 1.51
N ASP A 221 -18.70 13.55 1.46
CA ASP A 221 -18.59 14.96 1.86
C ASP A 221 -18.25 15.10 3.35
N ASN A 222 -18.89 14.29 4.20
CA ASN A 222 -18.62 14.25 5.62
C ASN A 222 -17.20 13.75 5.91
N TYR A 223 -16.75 12.70 5.20
CA TYR A 223 -15.39 12.19 5.30
C TYR A 223 -14.35 13.26 4.93
N ILE A 224 -14.55 13.96 3.81
CA ILE A 224 -13.64 15.04 3.38
C ILE A 224 -13.58 16.18 4.40
N LYS A 225 -14.73 16.57 4.99
CA LYS A 225 -14.75 17.57 6.05
C LYS A 225 -13.93 17.13 7.27
N LYS A 226 -14.16 15.90 7.76
CA LYS A 226 -13.46 15.34 8.92
C LYS A 226 -11.95 15.20 8.68
N THR A 227 -11.54 14.65 7.53
CA THR A 227 -10.11 14.49 7.23
C THR A 227 -9.40 15.83 7.05
N LYS A 228 -10.05 16.85 6.49
CA LYS A 228 -9.43 18.19 6.35
C LYS A 228 -9.18 18.79 7.73
N GLU A 229 -10.16 18.71 8.62
CA GLU A 229 -10.02 19.24 9.98
C GLU A 229 -8.92 18.51 10.76
N ALA A 230 -8.91 17.18 10.75
CA ALA A 230 -7.91 16.38 11.46
C ALA A 230 -6.47 16.54 10.95
N LYS A 231 -6.31 17.03 9.71
CA LYS A 231 -5.01 17.15 9.02
C LYS A 231 -4.54 18.59 8.79
N LYS A 232 -5.33 19.60 9.17
CA LYS A 232 -5.10 21.02 8.83
C LYS A 232 -3.70 21.53 9.18
N ASP A 233 -3.12 21.03 10.28
CA ASP A 233 -1.82 21.50 10.78
C ASP A 233 -0.62 20.74 10.21
N HIS A 234 -0.84 19.54 9.64
CA HIS A 234 0.23 18.60 9.27
C HIS A 234 0.22 18.17 7.79
N PHE A 235 -0.78 18.58 7.01
CA PHE A 235 -0.93 18.21 5.61
C PHE A 235 -1.36 19.41 4.78
N LYS A 236 -0.83 19.52 3.56
CA LYS A 236 -1.10 20.63 2.64
C LYS A 236 -2.29 20.37 1.73
N SER A 237 -2.50 19.12 1.33
CA SER A 237 -3.53 18.75 0.37
C SER A 237 -3.80 17.24 0.41
N PHE A 238 -4.83 16.82 -0.31
CA PHE A 238 -5.03 15.41 -0.65
C PHE A 238 -5.35 15.29 -2.15
N LYS A 239 -5.06 14.12 -2.71
CA LYS A 239 -5.38 13.75 -4.08
C LYS A 239 -6.15 12.44 -4.09
N ILE A 240 -7.15 12.34 -4.97
CA ILE A 240 -7.70 11.03 -5.36
C ILE A 240 -6.71 10.46 -6.38
N VAL A 241 -6.10 9.33 -6.05
CA VAL A 241 -5.06 8.70 -6.88
C VAL A 241 -5.69 8.19 -8.19
N LYS A 242 -5.40 8.88 -9.29
CA LYS A 242 -5.76 8.47 -10.65
C LYS A 242 -4.53 7.95 -11.38
N ASN A 243 -3.41 8.65 -11.22
CA ASN A 243 -2.13 8.32 -11.80
C ASN A 243 -1.09 8.03 -10.72
N PHE A 244 -0.09 7.21 -11.05
CA PHE A 244 0.92 6.83 -10.08
C PHE A 244 1.78 8.02 -9.60
N ASN A 245 1.96 9.04 -10.45
CA ASN A 245 2.64 10.30 -10.11
C ASN A 245 1.80 11.28 -9.25
N ASP A 246 0.55 10.95 -8.94
CA ASP A 246 -0.22 11.70 -7.94
C ASP A 246 0.40 11.54 -6.53
N ILE A 247 1.21 10.50 -6.35
CA ILE A 247 1.90 10.17 -5.11
C ILE A 247 3.34 10.70 -5.17
N ASP A 248 3.74 11.40 -4.11
CA ASP A 248 5.14 11.75 -3.90
C ASP A 248 5.93 10.54 -3.40
N LEU A 249 6.33 9.68 -4.34
CA LEU A 249 7.10 8.44 -4.10
C LEU A 249 8.42 8.68 -3.37
N THR A 250 8.99 9.87 -3.52
CA THR A 250 10.25 10.21 -2.88
C THR A 250 10.06 10.58 -1.42
N LEU A 251 8.86 11.00 -0.99
CA LEU A 251 8.66 11.76 0.24
C LEU A 251 9.57 12.99 0.24
N SER A 252 9.39 13.88 -0.73
CA SER A 252 10.18 15.10 -0.93
C SER A 252 10.29 15.98 0.31
N ILE A 253 9.34 15.88 1.24
CA ILE A 253 9.40 16.55 2.56
C ILE A 253 10.63 16.17 3.40
N LEU A 254 11.26 15.03 3.14
CA LEU A 254 12.51 14.59 3.78
C LEU A 254 13.75 15.30 3.22
N ASN A 255 13.59 16.20 2.25
CA ASN A 255 14.68 17.02 1.71
C ASN A 255 14.88 18.35 2.45
N GLY A 256 13.94 18.69 3.35
CA GLY A 256 13.95 19.92 4.13
C GLY A 256 14.92 19.89 5.30
#